data_AF-A0A4Y7XBB4-F1
#
_entry.id   AF-A0A4Y7XBB4-F1
#
_cell.length_a   1.000
_cell.length_b   1.000
_cell.length_c   1.000
_cell.angle_alpha   90.00
_cell.angle_beta   90.00
_cell.angle_gamma   90.00
#
_symmetry.space_group_name_H-M   'P 1'
#
loop_
_entity.id
_entity.type
_entity.pdbx_description
1 polymer ?
#
loop_
_entity_poly.entity_id
_entity_poly.type
_entity_poly.pdbx_seq_one_letter_code
_entity_poly.pdbx_strand_id
1 'polypeptide(L)'
;MAARPAFSQQQWVGINYGLMLLSVLLGFGVLIALWSSHHFLNQSQDVWLRSHHLWIMRSCVGLLALVVFAALFLLPLFWLPVTQGIGFYSAITAASMGGLATLWLIYRSVKGLLYWSKGKVIY
;
A
#
# COMPACT_ATOMS: atom_id res chain seq x y z
N MET A 1 -28.27 24.66 1.44
CA MET A 1 -27.46 23.46 1.16
C MET A 1 -26.08 23.68 1.75
N ALA A 2 -25.71 22.93 2.79
CA ALA A 2 -24.41 23.09 3.45
C ALA A 2 -23.29 22.72 2.46
N ALA A 3 -22.40 23.67 2.17
CA ALA A 3 -21.18 23.39 1.42
C ALA A 3 -20.36 22.36 2.22
N ARG A 4 -20.26 21.13 1.72
CA ARG A 4 -19.26 20.17 2.22
C ARG A 4 -17.90 20.88 2.11
N PRO A 5 -17.10 20.97 3.18
CA PRO A 5 -15.73 21.43 3.02
C PRO A 5 -15.05 20.44 2.09
N ALA A 6 -14.76 20.85 0.87
CA ALA A 6 -13.95 20.06 -0.03
C ALA A 6 -12.58 19.91 0.64
N PHE A 7 -12.24 18.68 1.05
CA PHE A 7 -10.94 18.40 1.64
C PHE A 7 -9.84 18.92 0.71
N SER A 8 -8.86 19.62 1.28
CA SER A 8 -7.73 20.13 0.51
C SER A 8 -6.91 18.96 -0.06
N GLN A 9 -6.19 19.20 -1.16
CA GLN A 9 -5.33 18.16 -1.76
C GLN A 9 -4.29 17.61 -0.77
N GLN A 10 -3.81 18.45 0.15
CA GLN A 10 -2.94 18.03 1.25
C GLN A 10 -3.62 17.05 2.20
N GLN A 11 -4.89 17.31 2.56
CA GLN A 11 -5.67 16.40 3.42
C GLN A 11 -5.89 15.05 2.74
N TRP A 12 -6.15 15.02 1.43
CA TRP A 12 -6.26 13.78 0.67
C TRP A 12 -4.98 12.97 0.65
N VAL A 13 -3.81 13.60 0.48
CA VAL A 13 -2.51 12.91 0.60
C VAL A 13 -2.34 12.29 1.99
N GLY A 14 -2.66 13.03 3.05
CA GLY A 14 -2.61 12.53 4.42
C GLY A 14 -3.54 11.34 4.66
N ILE A 15 -4.78 11.42 4.18
CA ILE A 15 -5.77 10.33 4.24
C ILE A 15 -5.23 9.10 3.48
N ASN A 16 -4.64 9.29 2.30
CA ASN A 16 -4.11 8.20 1.49
C ASN A 16 -2.92 7.50 2.15
N TYR A 17 -2.08 8.21 2.91
CA TYR A 17 -1.08 7.57 3.77
C TYR A 17 -1.70 6.76 4.90
N GLY A 18 -2.77 7.28 5.52
CA GLY A 18 -3.56 6.55 6.50
C GLY A 18 -4.16 5.27 5.92
N LEU A 19 -4.73 5.34 4.72
CA LEU A 19 -5.28 4.19 3.99
C LEU A 19 -4.18 3.19 3.60
N MET A 20 -3.01 3.68 3.19
CA MET A 20 -1.84 2.83 2.89
C MET A 20 -1.35 2.09 4.14
N LEU A 21 -1.35 2.72 5.31
CA LEU A 21 -1.04 2.03 6.58
C LEU A 21 -2.13 1.06 6.99
N LEU A 22 -3.40 1.44 6.88
CA LEU A 22 -4.55 0.60 7.19
C LEU A 22 -4.61 -0.65 6.30
N SER A 23 -4.00 -0.58 5.13
CA SER A 23 -3.87 -1.71 4.22
C SER A 23 -3.00 -2.85 4.75
N VAL A 24 -2.10 -2.59 5.71
CA VAL A 24 -1.38 -3.63 6.46
C VAL A 24 -2.33 -4.53 7.25
N LEU A 25 -3.39 -3.94 7.84
CA LEU A 25 -4.31 -4.64 8.72
C LEU A 25 -5.45 -5.30 7.94
N LEU A 26 -6.00 -4.59 6.96
CA LEU A 26 -7.28 -4.97 6.34
C LEU A 26 -7.16 -5.34 4.86
N GLY A 27 -6.03 -5.10 4.20
CA GLY A 27 -5.84 -5.35 2.76
C GLY A 27 -6.65 -4.44 1.82
N PHE A 28 -7.93 -4.21 2.10
CA PHE A 28 -8.83 -3.37 1.29
C PHE A 28 -8.37 -1.90 1.21
N GLY A 29 -7.62 -1.42 2.20
CA GLY A 29 -7.04 -0.08 2.17
C GLY A 29 -6.16 0.19 0.95
N VAL A 30 -5.55 -0.85 0.35
CA VAL A 30 -4.72 -0.73 -0.86
C VAL A 30 -5.53 -0.20 -2.05
N LEU A 31 -6.70 -0.81 -2.29
CA LEU A 31 -7.53 -0.49 -3.45
C LEU A 31 -8.11 0.92 -3.33
N ILE A 32 -8.55 1.28 -2.12
CA ILE A 32 -9.09 2.61 -1.85
C ILE A 32 -7.99 3.66 -2.01
N ALA A 33 -6.78 3.42 -1.47
CA ALA A 33 -5.64 4.34 -1.60
C ALA A 33 -5.18 4.53 -3.06
N LEU A 34 -5.23 3.47 -3.87
CA LEU A 34 -4.94 3.53 -5.31
C LEU A 34 -5.97 4.35 -6.05
N TRP A 35 -7.24 4.02 -5.85
CA TRP A 35 -8.34 4.69 -6.52
C TRP A 35 -8.40 6.17 -6.16
N SER A 36 -8.30 6.52 -4.87
CA SER A 36 -8.31 7.91 -4.42
C SER A 36 -7.09 8.66 -4.95
N SER A 37 -5.88 8.07 -4.89
CA SER A 37 -4.69 8.72 -5.43
C SER A 37 -4.77 8.94 -6.93
N HIS A 38 -5.43 8.05 -7.68
CA HIS A 38 -5.68 8.21 -9.11
C HIS A 38 -6.71 9.29 -9.41
N HIS A 39 -7.81 9.27 -8.67
CA HIS A 39 -8.90 10.21 -8.89
C HIS A 39 -8.51 11.66 -8.56
N PHE A 40 -7.68 11.86 -7.52
CA PHE A 40 -7.23 13.18 -7.11
C PHE A 40 -5.89 13.61 -7.73
N LEU A 41 -5.29 12.80 -8.60
CA LEU A 41 -4.09 13.19 -9.34
C LEU A 41 -4.46 14.27 -10.37
N ASN A 42 -3.92 15.48 -10.22
CA ASN A 42 -4.12 16.56 -11.20
C ASN A 42 -2.77 17.11 -11.68
N GLN A 43 -2.64 17.33 -12.99
CA GLN A 43 -1.42 17.85 -13.63
C GLN A 43 -1.11 19.30 -13.20
N SER A 44 -2.12 20.06 -12.79
CA SER A 44 -1.93 21.44 -12.31
C SER A 44 -1.59 21.55 -10.81
N GLN A 45 -1.35 20.43 -10.13
CA GLN A 45 -0.97 20.42 -8.71
C GLN A 45 0.51 20.73 -8.52
N ASP A 46 0.83 21.24 -7.32
CA ASP A 46 2.21 21.36 -6.87
C ASP A 46 2.94 20.03 -7.02
N VAL A 47 4.15 20.10 -7.59
CA VAL A 47 5.01 18.94 -7.85
C VAL A 47 5.21 18.09 -6.59
N TRP A 48 5.29 18.75 -5.44
CA TRP A 48 5.36 18.10 -4.13
C TRP A 48 4.16 17.19 -3.84
N LEU A 49 2.93 17.69 -3.96
CA LEU A 49 1.71 16.89 -3.72
C LEU A 49 1.57 15.74 -4.72
N ARG A 50 1.80 16.05 -5.99
CA ARG A 50 1.77 15.05 -7.07
C ARG A 50 2.75 13.91 -6.82
N SER A 51 3.96 14.22 -6.33
CA SER A 51 4.98 13.22 -6.02
C SER A 51 4.52 12.23 -4.94
N HIS A 52 3.78 12.69 -3.94
CA HIS A 52 3.23 11.84 -2.89
C HIS A 52 2.11 10.93 -3.40
N HIS A 53 1.19 11.43 -4.24
CA HIS A 53 0.19 10.58 -4.87
C HIS A 53 0.83 9.46 -5.71
N LEU A 54 1.85 9.79 -6.50
CA LEU A 54 2.59 8.80 -7.29
C LEU A 54 3.36 7.81 -6.41
N TRP A 55 3.94 8.26 -5.29
CA TRP A 55 4.62 7.38 -4.34
C TRP A 55 3.67 6.37 -3.70
N ILE A 56 2.49 6.83 -3.28
CA ILE A 56 1.43 5.97 -2.73
C ILE A 56 1.00 4.96 -3.77
N MET A 57 0.71 5.39 -5.01
CA MET A 57 0.35 4.49 -6.11
C MET A 57 1.41 3.41 -6.33
N ARG A 58 2.68 3.79 -6.50
CA ARG A 58 3.77 2.83 -6.74
C ARG A 58 3.95 1.86 -5.57
N SER A 59 3.74 2.34 -4.34
CA SER A 59 3.85 1.50 -3.14
C SER A 59 2.69 0.51 -3.06
N CYS A 60 1.46 0.94 -3.33
CA CYS A 60 0.29 0.06 -3.38
C CYS A 60 0.35 -0.95 -4.54
N VAL A 61 0.77 -0.52 -5.75
CA VAL A 61 0.99 -1.45 -6.87
C VAL A 61 2.10 -2.45 -6.55
N GLY A 62 3.20 -2.00 -5.93
CA GLY A 62 4.28 -2.89 -5.51
C GLY A 62 3.81 -3.92 -4.47
N LEU A 63 2.94 -3.52 -3.53
CA LEU A 63 2.34 -4.46 -2.59
C LEU A 63 1.42 -5.47 -3.29
N LEU A 64 0.57 -5.03 -4.23
CA LEU A 64 -0.27 -5.95 -5.01
C LEU A 64 0.58 -6.95 -5.79
N ALA A 65 1.67 -6.49 -6.42
CA ALA A 65 2.60 -7.36 -7.13
C ALA A 65 3.22 -8.41 -6.20
N LEU A 66 3.64 -8.02 -4.99
CA LEU A 66 4.16 -8.95 -3.98
C LEU A 66 3.11 -9.97 -3.53
N VAL A 67 1.86 -9.53 -3.32
CA VAL A 67 0.75 -10.41 -2.91
C VAL A 67 0.41 -11.40 -4.02
N VAL A 68 0.32 -10.94 -5.28
CA VAL A 68 0.07 -11.82 -6.43
C VAL A 68 1.21 -12.81 -6.62
N PHE A 69 2.47 -12.36 -6.50
CA PHE A 69 3.62 -13.24 -6.60
C PHE A 69 3.62 -14.31 -5.49
N ALA A 70 3.35 -13.91 -4.24
CA ALA A 70 3.20 -14.85 -3.14
C ALA A 70 2.05 -15.84 -3.38
N ALA A 71 0.89 -15.36 -3.83
CA ALA A 71 -0.27 -16.20 -4.14
C ALA A 71 0.03 -17.23 -5.25
N LEU A 72 0.72 -16.83 -6.33
CA LEU A 72 1.11 -17.73 -7.42
C LEU A 72 2.09 -18.80 -6.97
N PHE A 73 3.02 -18.47 -6.06
CA PHE A 73 3.95 -19.45 -5.49
C PHE A 73 3.29 -20.39 -4.46
N LEU A 74 2.29 -19.91 -3.73
CA LEU A 74 1.60 -20.66 -2.68
C LEU A 74 0.41 -21.47 -3.18
N LEU A 75 -0.22 -21.08 -4.30
CA LEU A 75 -1.36 -21.77 -4.92
C LEU A 75 -1.11 -23.27 -5.20
N PRO A 76 0.04 -23.69 -5.75
CA PRO A 76 0.35 -25.10 -5.97
C PRO A 76 0.51 -25.89 -4.66
N LEU A 77 0.94 -25.22 -3.59
CA LEU A 77 1.24 -25.83 -2.29
C LEU A 77 -0.03 -26.06 -1.45
N PHE A 78 -1.12 -25.34 -1.74
CA PHE A 78 -2.38 -25.43 -0.99
C PHE A 78 -3.11 -26.78 -1.16
N TRP A 79 -2.83 -27.51 -2.26
CA TRP A 79 -3.42 -28.82 -2.53
C TRP A 79 -2.76 -29.96 -1.74
N LEU A 80 -1.63 -29.69 -1.08
CA LEU A 80 -0.93 -30.66 -0.25
C LEU A 80 -1.47 -30.59 1.19
N PRO A 81 -1.70 -31.74 1.86
CA PRO A 81 -2.17 -31.74 3.24
C PRO A 81 -1.19 -30.98 4.14
N VAL A 82 -1.68 -30.04 4.94
CA VAL A 82 -0.89 -29.24 5.90
C VAL A 82 -0.11 -30.13 6.89
N THR A 83 -0.58 -31.36 7.12
CA THR A 83 0.03 -32.37 7.99
C THR A 83 1.27 -33.03 7.38
N GLN A 84 1.51 -32.91 6.08
CA GLN A 84 2.75 -33.35 5.45
C GLN A 84 3.81 -32.25 5.56
N GLY A 85 5.08 -32.61 5.78
CA GLY A 85 6.16 -31.64 6.03
C GLY A 85 6.21 -30.47 5.02
N ILE A 86 5.88 -30.75 3.76
CA ILE A 86 5.80 -29.75 2.67
C ILE A 86 4.74 -28.66 2.96
N GLY A 87 3.57 -29.05 3.48
CA GLY A 87 2.51 -28.13 3.87
C GLY A 87 2.92 -27.19 5.00
N PHE A 88 3.66 -27.69 5.99
CA PHE A 88 4.20 -26.85 7.07
C PHE A 88 5.25 -25.83 6.58
N TYR A 89 6.18 -26.24 5.70
CA TYR A 89 7.16 -25.31 5.10
C TYR A 89 6.48 -24.25 4.23
N SER A 90 5.37 -24.58 3.56
CA SER A 90 4.59 -23.61 2.78
C SER A 90 3.98 -22.51 3.66
N ALA A 91 3.46 -22.89 4.83
CA ALA A 91 2.88 -21.95 5.80
C ALA A 91 3.94 -20.99 6.38
N ILE A 92 5.14 -21.51 6.71
CA ILE A 92 6.27 -20.67 7.16
C ILE A 92 6.71 -19.71 6.06
N THR A 93 6.76 -20.19 4.81
CA THR A 93 7.14 -19.35 3.66
C THR A 93 6.10 -18.25 3.43
N ALA A 94 4.81 -18.56 3.53
CA ALA A 94 3.73 -17.57 3.45
C ALA A 94 3.84 -16.52 4.56
N ALA A 95 4.04 -16.95 5.81
CA ALA A 95 4.16 -16.06 6.96
C ALA A 95 5.39 -15.14 6.84
N SER A 96 6.53 -15.68 6.41
CA SER A 96 7.77 -14.90 6.22
C SER A 96 7.66 -13.90 5.07
N MET A 97 7.10 -14.30 3.92
CA MET A 97 6.86 -13.36 2.81
C MET A 97 5.85 -12.28 3.17
N GLY A 98 4.77 -12.63 3.87
CA GLY A 98 3.78 -11.67 4.38
C GLY A 98 4.40 -10.68 5.38
N GLY A 99 5.26 -11.16 6.28
CA GLY A 99 6.02 -10.33 7.21
C GLY A 99 6.96 -9.35 6.50
N LEU A 100 7.72 -9.82 5.51
CA LEU A 100 8.62 -8.97 4.72
C LEU A 100 7.85 -7.92 3.90
N ALA A 101 6.74 -8.30 3.26
CA ALA A 101 5.89 -7.36 2.52
C ALA A 101 5.29 -6.28 3.45
N THR A 102 4.89 -6.69 4.66
CA THR A 102 4.39 -5.77 5.70
C THR A 102 5.46 -4.79 6.15
N LEU A 103 6.66 -5.27 6.49
CA LEU A 103 7.79 -4.42 6.89
C LEU A 103 8.17 -3.44 5.78
N TRP A 104 8.20 -3.92 4.53
CA TRP A 104 8.46 -3.08 3.36
C TRP A 104 7.43 -1.95 3.20
N LEU A 105 6.14 -2.27 3.38
CA LEU A 105 5.08 -1.26 3.28
C LEU A 105 5.14 -0.24 4.42
N ILE A 106 5.40 -0.70 5.65
CA ILE A 106 5.58 0.19 6.81
C ILE A 106 6.75 1.15 6.54
N TYR A 107 7.90 0.63 6.10
CA TYR A 107 9.06 1.44 5.75
C TYR A 107 8.71 2.52 4.72
N ARG A 108 8.02 2.15 3.63
CA ARG A 108 7.61 3.10 2.59
C ARG A 108 6.58 4.12 3.08
N SER A 109 5.68 3.72 3.96
CA SER A 109 4.67 4.59 4.57
C SER A 109 5.33 5.64 5.47
N VAL A 110 6.20 5.19 6.37
CA VAL A 110 6.94 6.07 7.28
C VAL A 110 7.83 7.03 6.50
N LYS A 111 8.58 6.54 5.50
CA LYS A 111 9.40 7.39 4.63
C LYS A 111 8.54 8.45 3.91
N GLY A 112 7.41 8.05 3.34
CA GLY A 112 6.48 8.98 2.68
C GLY A 112 5.94 10.05 3.62
N LEU A 113 5.48 9.66 4.80
CA LEU A 113 4.98 10.56 5.85
C LEU A 113 6.05 11.53 6.35
N LEU A 114 7.29 11.08 6.54
CA LEU A 114 8.41 11.92 6.98
C LEU A 114 8.77 13.01 5.97
N TYR A 115 8.64 12.72 4.67
CA TYR A 115 8.87 13.71 3.61
C TYR A 115 7.67 14.64 3.46
N TRP A 116 6.46 14.11 3.62
CA TRP A 116 5.23 14.90 3.60
C TRP A 116 5.18 15.93 4.74
N SER A 117 5.53 15.53 5.97
CA SER A 117 5.59 16.47 7.11
C SER A 117 6.66 17.57 6.96
N LYS A 118 7.68 17.32 6.14
CA LYS A 118 8.75 18.28 5.83
C LYS A 118 8.47 19.10 4.56
N GLY A 119 7.31 18.90 3.89
CA GLY A 119 7.00 19.57 2.63
C GLY A 119 7.95 19.20 1.49
N LYS A 120 8.58 18.01 1.54
CA LYS A 120 9.60 17.59 0.57
C LYS A 120 9.04 16.60 -0.45
N VAL A 121 9.46 16.77 -1.70
CA VAL A 121 9.16 15.87 -2.82
C VAL A 121 9.72 14.47 -2.55
N ILE A 122 9.01 13.43 -2.98
CA ILE A 122 9.45 12.04 -2.89
C ILE A 122 9.41 11.36 -4.26
N TYR A 123 10.46 10.59 -4.58
CA TYR A 123 10.61 9.92 -5.87
C TYR A 123 10.63 8.41 -5.70
#